data_AF-A0A3S9WDH3-F1
#
_entry.id   AF-A0A3S9WDH3-F1
#
_cell.length_a   1.000
_cell.length_b   1.000
_cell.length_c   1.000
_cell.angle_alpha   90.00
_cell.angle_beta   90.00
_cell.angle_gamma   90.00
#
_symmetry.space_group_name_H-M   'P 1'
#
loop_
_entity.id
_entity.type
_entity.pdbx_description
1 polymer ?
#
loop_
_entity_poly.entity_id
_entity_poly.type
_entity_poly.pdbx_seq_one_letter_code
_entity_poly.pdbx_strand_id
1 'polypeptide(L)' 'MSATNPESEYESLVHVMRRLSSRYPLLPEDELLAATVDEFERFDGVRLRAYVPTLVERSLRERFRATYGWAA' A
#
# COMPACT_ATOMS: atom_id res chain seq x y z
N MET A 1 4.39 -17.50 7.22
CA MET A 1 3.85 -16.73 6.08
C MET A 1 4.96 -15.82 5.59
N SER A 2 5.43 -16.04 4.35
CA SER A 2 6.60 -15.34 3.82
C SER A 2 6.16 -14.10 3.06
N ALA A 3 6.69 -12.92 3.42
CA ALA A 3 6.40 -11.66 2.74
C ALA A 3 6.78 -11.64 1.24
N THR A 4 7.47 -12.68 0.76
CA THR A 4 7.97 -12.86 -0.61
C THR A 4 7.09 -13.76 -1.48
N ASN A 5 6.13 -14.49 -0.92
CA ASN A 5 5.20 -15.33 -1.67
C ASN A 5 3.81 -15.31 -1.03
N PRO A 6 3.06 -14.21 -1.19
CA PRO A 6 1.71 -14.10 -0.65
C PRO A 6 0.77 -15.08 -1.37
N GLU A 7 -0.06 -15.77 -0.60
CA GLU A 7 -1.06 -16.73 -1.09
C GLU A 7 -2.28 -16.02 -1.68
N SER A 8 -2.44 -14.71 -1.42
CA SER A 8 -3.53 -13.88 -1.93
C SER A 8 -3.16 -12.42 -2.15
N GLU A 9 -3.98 -11.72 -2.96
CA GLU A 9 -3.91 -10.26 -3.15
C GLU A 9 -4.13 -9.50 -1.83
N TYR A 10 -5.02 -10.02 -0.97
CA TYR A 10 -5.25 -9.46 0.36
C TYR A 10 -4.00 -9.56 1.25
N GLU A 11 -3.34 -10.72 1.28
CA GLU A 11 -2.08 -10.89 2.02
C GLU A 11 -0.99 -9.94 1.49
N SER A 12 -0.93 -9.79 0.16
CA SER A 12 -0.02 -8.83 -0.48
C SER A 12 -0.26 -7.40 0.00
N LEU A 13 -1.51 -6.96 0.08
CA LEU A 13 -1.89 -5.63 0.60
C LEU A 13 -1.54 -5.47 2.08
N VAL A 14 -1.78 -6.48 2.91
CA VAL A 14 -1.40 -6.44 4.34
C VAL A 14 0.12 -6.25 4.47
N HIS A 15 0.92 -6.92 3.65
CA HIS A 15 2.36 -6.73 3.64
C HIS A 15 2.77 -5.32 3.17
N VAL A 16 2.07 -4.76 2.18
CA VAL A 16 2.26 -3.37 1.73
C VAL A 16 1.99 -2.40 2.87
N MET A 17 0.84 -2.53 3.55
CA MET A 17 0.48 -1.67 4.68
C MET A 17 1.51 -1.74 5.81
N ARG A 18 1.99 -2.94 6.15
CA ARG A 18 3.05 -3.11 7.16
C ARG A 18 4.35 -2.39 6.77
N ARG A 19 4.76 -2.47 5.51
CA ARG A 19 5.95 -1.75 5.00
C ARG A 19 5.76 -0.24 5.06
N LEU A 20 4.59 0.26 4.68
CA LEU A 20 4.27 1.69 4.71
C LEU A 20 4.22 2.23 6.13
N SER A 21 3.56 1.52 7.05
CA SER A 21 3.52 1.89 8.47
C SER A 21 4.93 1.93 9.08
N SER A 22 5.78 0.96 8.76
CA SER A 22 7.17 0.94 9.23
C SER A 22 8.00 2.11 8.67
N ARG A 23 7.71 2.55 7.44
CA ARG A 23 8.40 3.67 6.78
C ARG A 23 7.89 5.03 7.24
N TYR A 24 6.60 5.14 7.54
CA TYR A 24 5.93 6.37 7.94
C TYR A 24 5.30 6.17 9.34
N PRO A 25 6.10 6.02 10.41
CA PRO A 25 5.58 5.67 11.74
C PRO A 25 4.71 6.76 12.39
N LEU A 26 4.74 7.99 11.85
CA LEU A 26 3.91 9.10 12.32
C LEU A 26 2.58 9.22 11.56
N LEU A 27 2.39 8.41 10.51
CA LEU A 27 1.14 8.35 9.78
C LEU A 27 0.12 7.57 10.63
N PRO A 28 -1.06 8.14 10.92
CA PRO A 28 -2.13 7.41 11.59
C PRO A 28 -2.54 6.17 10.79
N GLU A 29 -2.78 5.06 11.47
CA GLU A 29 -3.17 3.80 10.82
C GLU A 29 -4.46 3.93 10.01
N ASP A 30 -5.44 4.70 10.52
CA ASP A 30 -6.69 4.98 9.83
C ASP A 30 -6.47 5.72 8.50
N GLU A 31 -5.53 6.67 8.48
CA GLU A 31 -5.19 7.44 7.28
C GLU A 31 -4.47 6.56 6.25
N LEU A 32 -3.57 5.68 6.71
CA LEU A 32 -2.91 4.69 5.87
C LEU A 32 -3.93 3.71 5.26
N LEU A 33 -4.86 3.21 6.07
CA LEU A 33 -5.91 2.29 5.62
C LEU A 33 -6.81 2.98 4.59
N ALA A 34 -7.32 4.17 4.90
CA ALA A 34 -8.18 4.93 4.00
C ALA A 34 -7.49 5.20 2.65
N ALA A 35 -6.25 5.68 2.67
CA ALA A 35 -5.48 5.90 1.45
C ALA A 35 -5.24 4.60 0.67
N THR A 36 -5.00 3.47 1.36
CA THR A 36 -4.80 2.16 0.72
C THR A 36 -6.07 1.67 0.04
N VAL A 37 -7.23 1.81 0.69
CA VAL A 37 -8.53 1.47 0.10
C VAL A 37 -8.81 2.34 -1.12
N ASP A 38 -8.65 3.66 -1.00
CA ASP A 38 -8.85 4.60 -2.11
C ASP A 38 -8.00 4.25 -3.34
N GLU A 39 -6.71 3.94 -3.15
CA GLU A 39 -5.83 3.56 -4.24
C GLU A 39 -6.13 2.17 -4.80
N PHE A 40 -6.56 1.23 -3.95
CA PHE A 40 -6.91 -0.12 -4.37
C PHE A 40 -8.18 -0.16 -5.21
N GLU A 41 -9.21 0.61 -4.83
CA GLU A 41 -10.47 0.72 -5.56
C GLU A 41 -10.29 1.30 -6.97
N ARG A 42 -9.25 2.13 -7.21
CA ARG A 42 -8.92 2.61 -8.57
C ARG A 42 -8.55 1.50 -9.53
N PHE A 43 -8.13 0.34 -9.02
CA PHE A 43 -7.83 -0.84 -9.83
C PHE A 43 -8.98 -1.83 -9.90
N ASP A 44 -10.17 -1.48 -9.38
CA ASP A 44 -11.34 -2.32 -9.53
C ASP A 44 -11.72 -2.46 -11.01
N GLY A 45 -12.08 -3.69 -11.41
CA GLY A 45 -12.34 -4.04 -12.82
C GLY A 45 -11.11 -4.32 -13.69
N VAL A 46 -9.88 -4.21 -13.18
CA VAL A 46 -8.67 -4.59 -13.93
C VAL A 46 -8.52 -6.11 -13.97
N ARG A 47 -8.30 -6.68 -15.16
CA ARG A 47 -8.18 -8.15 -15.36
C ARG A 47 -6.92 -8.75 -14.73
N LEU A 48 -5.82 -8.00 -14.66
CA LEU A 48 -4.54 -8.48 -14.12
C LEU A 48 -4.28 -7.87 -12.74
N ARG A 49 -4.63 -8.62 -11.69
CA ARG A 49 -4.57 -8.15 -10.29
C ARG A 49 -3.27 -8.49 -9.56
N ALA A 50 -2.45 -9.37 -10.13
CA ALA A 50 -1.19 -9.83 -9.50
C ALA A 50 -0.21 -8.69 -9.14
N TYR A 51 -0.27 -7.56 -9.85
CA TYR A 51 0.62 -6.42 -9.64
C TYR A 51 -0.05 -5.23 -8.94
N VAL A 52 -1.37 -5.30 -8.70
CA VAL A 52 -2.13 -4.21 -8.06
C VAL A 52 -1.53 -3.82 -6.70
N PRO A 53 -1.16 -4.74 -5.79
CA PRO A 53 -0.55 -4.38 -4.52
C PRO A 53 0.75 -3.57 -4.67
N THR A 54 1.58 -3.90 -5.66
CA THR A 54 2.84 -3.17 -5.94
C THR A 54 2.58 -1.78 -6.50
N LEU A 55 1.57 -1.64 -7.37
CA LEU A 55 1.15 -0.35 -7.92
C LEU A 55 0.58 0.57 -6.84
N VAL A 56 -0.27 0.01 -5.95
CA VAL A 56 -0.82 0.71 -4.79
C VAL A 56 0.31 1.18 -3.87
N GLU A 57 1.26 0.31 -3.52
CA GLU A 57 2.41 0.68 -2.69
C GLU A 57 3.19 1.86 -3.28
N ARG A 58 3.46 1.82 -4.59
CA ARG A 58 4.18 2.88 -5.27
C ARG A 58 3.40 4.20 -5.24
N SER A 59 2.11 4.17 -5.58
CA SER A 59 1.23 5.35 -5.56
C SER A 59 1.21 6.00 -4.17
N LEU A 60 1.01 5.20 -3.12
CA LEU A 60 1.02 5.64 -1.74
C LEU A 60 2.36 6.22 -1.31
N ARG A 61 3.48 5.62 -1.72
CA ARG A 61 4.81 6.16 -1.44
C ARG A 61 5.01 7.52 -2.07
N GLU A 62 4.58 7.71 -3.32
CA GLU A 62 4.68 9.00 -4.01
C GLU A 62 3.80 10.06 -3.31
N ARG A 63 2.55 9.69 -2.95
CA ARG A 63 1.62 10.54 -2.21
C ARG A 63 2.16 10.94 -0.84
N PHE A 64 2.58 9.97 -0.02
CA PHE A 64 3.11 10.24 1.32
C PHE A 64 4.44 10.97 1.28
N ARG A 65 5.28 10.77 0.26
CA ARG A 65 6.48 11.58 0.09
C ARG A 65 6.14 13.05 -0.17
N ALA A 66 5.14 13.33 -0.99
CA ALA A 66 4.69 14.70 -1.24
C ALA A 66 4.09 15.36 0.02
N THR A 67 3.30 14.61 0.80
CA THR A 67 2.66 15.13 2.02
C THR A 67 3.62 15.25 3.20
N TYR A 68 4.46 14.23 3.44
CA TYR A 68 5.28 14.12 4.63
C TYR A 68 6.75 14.46 4.41
N GLY A 69 7.23 14.71 3.18
CA GLY A 69 8.46 15.46 2.85
C GLY A 69 9.83 15.00 3.38
N TRP A 70 9.92 14.22 4.47
CA TRP A 70 11.14 13.97 5.24
C TRP A 70 11.36 12.50 5.64
N ALA A 71 10.41 11.60 5.38
CA ALA A 71 10.52 10.16 5.68
C ALA A 71 11.09 9.32 4.52
N ALA A 72 12.00 9.90 3.73
CA ALA A 72 12.62 9.25 2.58
C ALA A 72 13.87 8.47 2.97
#